data_AF-A0A8S3FPR0-F1
#
_entry.id   AF-A0A8S3FPR0-F1
#
_cell.length_a   1.000
_cell.length_b   1.000
_cell.length_c   1.000
_cell.angle_alpha   90.00
_cell.angle_beta   90.00
_cell.angle_gamma   90.00
#
_symmetry.space_group_name_H-M   'P 1'
#
loop_
_entity.id
_entity.type
_entity.pdbx_description
1 polymer ?
#
loop_
_entity_poly.entity_id
_entity_poly.type
_entity_poly.pdbx_seq_one_letter_code
_entity_poly.pdbx_strand_id
1 'polypeptide(L)'
;PIINRNLIRKGKIVKFGDKEIDYHPNFRLIMQTRLANPHFRPEIQAQTTLINFSTSRDGLEAQLLAEIVAVERPDLEKSKFEVTKQKNEYKINLKKLEDSLLACLATAEGNFIQNVELVVTLERTVNTALEMEQKKMEAEKFSRQIDRTRELYRPTATRACIIYFIMNDLSKIHLMYQFSLKAFRSVFLKAIDNAEQNEDLHIRIDNLIDAITFSSYSYIVRGLFEEHKLIFTVQLLLQVEIRAS
;
A
#
# COMPACT_ATOMS: atom_id res chain seq x y z
N PRO A 1 -11.32 -0.14 33.05
CA PRO A 1 -12.80 -0.07 32.95
C PRO A 1 -13.29 0.20 31.52
N ILE A 2 -12.73 1.20 30.82
CA ILE A 2 -13.12 1.52 29.42
C ILE A 2 -12.68 0.43 28.45
N ILE A 3 -11.42 -0.02 28.52
CA ILE A 3 -10.87 -1.07 27.65
C ILE A 3 -11.68 -2.37 27.76
N ASN A 4 -11.97 -2.79 28.99
CA ASN A 4 -12.72 -4.01 29.29
C ASN A 4 -14.23 -3.88 29.08
N ARG A 5 -14.73 -2.68 28.73
CA ARG A 5 -16.16 -2.35 28.65
C ARG A 5 -16.94 -2.77 29.91
N ASN A 6 -16.40 -2.44 31.09
CA ASN A 6 -17.07 -2.68 32.37
C ASN A 6 -18.22 -1.68 32.55
N LEU A 7 -19.36 -1.96 31.93
CA LEU A 7 -20.54 -1.11 31.93
C LEU A 7 -21.50 -1.49 33.06
N ILE A 8 -22.10 -0.48 33.68
CA ILE A 8 -23.04 -0.57 34.80
C ILE A 8 -24.40 -0.03 34.32
N ARG A 9 -25.48 -0.33 35.07
CA ARG A 9 -26.87 0.09 34.79
C ARG A 9 -27.31 -0.23 33.35
N LYS A 10 -27.44 -1.53 33.06
CA LYS A 10 -27.89 -2.04 31.74
C LYS A 10 -27.03 -1.56 30.57
N GLY A 11 -25.72 -1.46 30.76
CA GLY A 11 -24.79 -1.15 29.67
C GLY A 11 -24.71 0.34 29.30
N LYS A 12 -25.26 1.25 30.10
CA LYS A 12 -25.36 2.68 29.75
C LYS A 12 -24.34 3.58 30.42
N ILE A 13 -23.71 3.13 31.51
CA ILE A 13 -22.79 3.96 32.29
C ILE A 13 -21.46 3.24 32.46
N VAL A 14 -20.36 3.98 32.37
CA VAL A 14 -19.02 3.51 32.73
C VAL A 14 -18.51 4.30 33.92
N LYS A 15 -17.92 3.61 34.91
CA LYS A 15 -17.24 4.28 36.02
C LYS A 15 -15.80 4.59 35.62
N PHE A 16 -15.42 5.86 35.69
CA PHE A 16 -14.08 6.35 35.38
C PHE A 16 -13.55 7.16 36.57
N GLY A 17 -12.61 6.57 37.32
CA GLY A 17 -12.24 7.08 38.64
C GLY A 17 -13.45 7.06 39.57
N ASP A 18 -13.76 8.20 40.18
CA ASP A 18 -14.91 8.38 41.08
C ASP A 18 -16.18 8.86 40.38
N LYS A 19 -16.13 9.08 39.05
CA LYS A 19 -17.27 9.59 38.28
C LYS A 19 -17.99 8.49 37.52
N GLU A 20 -19.32 8.57 37.52
CA GLU A 20 -20.19 7.82 36.61
C GLU A 20 -20.42 8.66 35.36
N ILE A 21 -20.14 8.09 34.18
CA ILE A 21 -20.22 8.76 32.89
C ILE A 21 -21.08 7.93 31.95
N ASP A 22 -21.98 8.57 31.21
CA ASP A 22 -22.78 7.89 30.19
C ASP A 22 -21.90 7.35 29.05
N TYR A 23 -22.13 6.08 28.69
CA TYR A 23 -21.42 5.38 27.64
C TYR A 23 -22.22 5.41 26.33
N HIS A 24 -21.69 6.10 25.33
CA HIS A 24 -22.32 6.19 24.02
C HIS A 24 -22.09 4.89 23.20
N PRO A 25 -23.12 4.25 22.60
CA PRO A 25 -22.98 2.98 21.87
C PRO A 25 -21.97 3.03 20.69
N ASN A 26 -21.87 4.19 20.03
CA ASN A 26 -20.94 4.39 18.91
C ASN A 26 -19.54 4.84 19.35
N PHE A 27 -19.25 4.92 20.65
CA PHE A 27 -17.91 5.27 21.12
C PHE A 27 -16.89 4.23 20.64
N ARG A 28 -15.74 4.73 20.14
CA ARG A 28 -14.59 3.94 19.72
C ARG A 28 -13.33 4.62 20.26
N LEU A 29 -12.41 3.82 20.80
CA LEU A 29 -11.12 4.29 21.30
C LEU A 29 -10.02 3.73 20.41
N ILE A 30 -9.21 4.62 19.84
CA ILE A 30 -7.99 4.28 19.10
C ILE A 30 -6.83 4.97 19.81
N MET A 31 -5.79 4.21 20.12
CA MET A 31 -4.57 4.72 20.74
C MET A 31 -3.41 4.48 19.78
N GLN A 32 -2.52 5.46 19.66
CA GLN A 32 -1.32 5.37 18.83
C GLN A 32 -0.07 5.66 19.65
N THR A 33 1.03 4.98 19.33
CA THR A 33 2.34 5.22 19.91
C THR A 33 3.41 5.23 18.80
N ARG A 34 4.46 6.03 18.99
CA ARG A 34 5.62 6.07 18.09
C ARG A 34 6.76 5.15 18.54
N LEU A 35 6.61 4.51 19.70
CA LEU A 35 7.58 3.51 20.16
C LEU A 35 7.50 2.30 19.24
N ALA A 36 8.65 1.86 18.71
CA ALA A 36 8.71 0.75 17.76
C ALA A 36 8.38 -0.60 18.41
N ASN A 37 8.86 -0.83 19.64
CA ASN A 37 8.60 -2.03 20.44
C ASN A 37 8.12 -1.64 21.85
N PRO A 38 6.89 -1.14 22.00
CA PRO A 38 6.32 -0.84 23.30
C PRO A 38 6.04 -2.15 24.05
N HIS A 39 6.47 -2.24 25.31
CA HIS A 39 6.11 -3.36 26.16
C HIS A 39 4.70 -3.13 26.73
N PHE A 40 3.75 -3.98 26.33
CA PHE A 40 2.41 -4.01 26.90
C PHE A 40 2.27 -5.23 27.80
N ARG A 41 1.64 -5.04 28.96
CA ARG A 41 1.33 -6.17 29.84
C ARG A 41 0.37 -7.15 29.15
N PRO A 42 0.46 -8.46 29.42
CA PRO A 42 -0.39 -9.47 28.78
C PRO A 42 -1.88 -9.20 28.91
N GLU A 43 -2.33 -8.62 30.03
CA GLU A 43 -3.76 -8.34 30.24
C GLU A 43 -4.29 -7.29 29.25
N ILE A 44 -3.47 -6.29 28.90
CA ILE A 44 -3.83 -5.28 27.89
C ILE A 44 -3.76 -5.88 26.49
N GLN A 45 -2.76 -6.71 26.20
CA GLN A 45 -2.64 -7.39 24.90
C GLN A 45 -3.79 -8.35 24.62
N ALA A 46 -4.34 -9.01 25.65
CA ALA A 46 -5.51 -9.87 25.51
C ALA A 46 -6.81 -9.09 25.24
N GLN A 47 -6.88 -7.82 25.68
CA GLN A 47 -8.09 -7.00 25.61
C GLN A 47 -8.07 -5.97 24.48
N THR A 48 -6.92 -5.81 23.81
CA THR A 48 -6.74 -4.82 22.74
C THR A 48 -6.09 -5.48 21.54
N THR A 49 -6.49 -5.05 20.34
CA THR A 49 -5.85 -5.49 19.10
C THR A 49 -4.67 -4.57 18.82
N LEU A 50 -3.45 -5.12 18.84
CA LEU A 50 -2.26 -4.39 18.44
C LEU A 50 -2.15 -4.39 16.91
N ILE A 51 -2.11 -3.21 16.31
CA ILE A 51 -1.91 -3.03 14.87
C ILE A 51 -0.52 -2.44 14.66
N ASN A 52 0.34 -3.15 13.92
CA ASN A 52 1.69 -2.69 13.60
C ASN A 52 1.69 -1.92 12.27
N PHE A 53 1.96 -0.62 12.34
CA PHE A 53 2.11 0.25 11.16
C PHE A 53 3.57 0.44 10.73
N SER A 54 4.50 -0.39 11.23
CA SER A 54 5.90 -0.34 10.82
C SER A 54 6.03 -0.63 9.33
N THR A 55 6.84 0.18 8.66
CA THR A 55 7.16 0.01 7.24
C THR A 55 7.86 -1.34 7.02
N SER A 56 7.22 -2.25 6.29
CA SER A 56 7.83 -3.51 5.86
C SER A 56 8.72 -3.31 4.64
N ARG A 57 9.66 -4.25 4.41
CA ARG A 57 10.55 -4.21 3.24
C ARG A 57 9.76 -4.23 1.93
N ASP A 58 8.86 -5.20 1.79
CA ASP A 58 8.04 -5.37 0.59
C ASP A 58 7.10 -4.18 0.37
N GLY A 59 6.53 -3.65 1.46
CA GLY A 59 5.65 -2.49 1.42
C GLY A 59 6.38 -1.24 0.95
N LEU A 60 7.58 -0.98 1.47
CA LEU A 60 8.39 0.16 1.04
C LEU A 60 8.89 -0.01 -0.40
N GLU A 61 9.37 -1.20 -0.76
CA GLU A 61 9.84 -1.46 -2.12
C GLU A 61 8.73 -1.21 -3.15
N ALA A 62 7.51 -1.68 -2.87
CA ALA A 62 6.36 -1.42 -3.72
C ALA A 62 6.00 0.08 -3.81
N GLN A 63 6.15 0.83 -2.71
CA GLN A 63 5.95 2.28 -2.69
C GLN A 63 7.00 3.02 -3.54
N LEU A 64 8.28 2.69 -3.35
CA LEU A 64 9.37 3.29 -4.11
C LEU A 64 9.27 2.95 -5.60
N LEU A 65 8.85 1.73 -5.94
CA LEU A 65 8.58 1.34 -7.32
C LEU A 65 7.47 2.20 -7.95
N ALA A 66 6.38 2.44 -7.22
CA ALA A 66 5.32 3.32 -7.69
C ALA A 66 5.80 4.75 -7.91
N GLU A 67 6.66 5.27 -7.03
CA GLU A 67 7.28 6.60 -7.19
C GLU A 67 8.18 6.69 -8.41
N ILE A 68 9.07 5.71 -8.64
CA ILE A 68 9.95 5.67 -9.82
C ILE A 68 9.10 5.66 -11.10
N VAL A 69 8.12 4.75 -11.17
CA VAL A 69 7.24 4.62 -12.35
C VAL A 69 6.45 5.90 -12.58
N ALA A 70 5.97 6.57 -11.54
CA ALA A 70 5.23 7.81 -11.69
C ALA A 70 6.07 8.94 -12.30
N VAL A 71 7.39 8.94 -12.05
CA VAL A 71 8.33 9.91 -12.64
C VAL A 71 8.76 9.49 -14.04
N GLU A 72 9.22 8.25 -14.23
CA GLU A 72 9.78 7.76 -15.49
C GLU A 72 8.71 7.50 -16.56
N ARG A 73 7.54 7.01 -16.15
CA ARG A 73 6.46 6.54 -17.03
C ARG A 73 5.09 7.02 -16.54
N PRO A 74 4.83 8.35 -16.57
CA PRO A 74 3.53 8.90 -16.17
C PRO A 74 2.39 8.41 -17.06
N ASP A 75 2.67 7.98 -18.29
CA ASP A 75 1.74 7.33 -19.21
C ASP A 75 1.20 6.00 -18.64
N LEU A 76 2.09 5.18 -18.06
CA LEU A 76 1.70 3.92 -17.43
C LEU A 76 0.88 4.15 -16.17
N GLU A 77 1.22 5.16 -15.37
CA GLU A 77 0.47 5.48 -14.15
C GLU A 77 -0.94 5.98 -14.46
N LYS A 78 -1.10 6.82 -15.50
CA LYS A 78 -2.41 7.23 -16.02
C LYS A 78 -3.21 6.02 -16.51
N SER A 79 -2.60 5.16 -17.32
CA SER A 79 -3.24 3.94 -17.84
C SER A 79 -3.71 3.03 -16.70
N LYS A 80 -2.88 2.84 -15.66
CA LYS A 80 -3.23 2.05 -14.48
C LYS A 80 -4.40 2.65 -13.70
N PHE A 81 -4.42 3.97 -13.55
CA PHE A 81 -5.53 4.68 -12.92
C PHE A 81 -6.83 4.46 -13.69
N GLU A 82 -6.81 4.60 -15.02
CA GLU A 82 -7.97 4.38 -15.88
C GLU A 82 -8.49 2.94 -15.80
N VAL A 83 -7.60 1.94 -15.87
CA VAL A 83 -7.97 0.52 -15.71
C VAL A 83 -8.61 0.27 -14.33
N THR A 84 -8.07 0.86 -13.28
CA THR A 84 -8.61 0.72 -11.92
C THR A 84 -10.00 1.34 -11.81
N LYS A 85 -10.19 2.52 -12.40
CA LYS A 85 -11.49 3.20 -12.46
C LYS A 85 -12.52 2.34 -13.21
N GLN A 86 -12.17 1.84 -14.39
CA GLN A 86 -13.03 0.95 -15.17
C GLN A 86 -13.38 -0.31 -14.37
N LYS A 87 -12.42 -0.95 -13.71
CA LYS A 87 -12.65 -2.13 -12.85
C LYS A 87 -13.68 -1.85 -11.74
N ASN A 88 -13.61 -0.68 -11.11
CA ASN A 88 -14.56 -0.28 -10.08
C ASN A 88 -15.96 -0.04 -10.66
N GLU A 89 -16.05 0.66 -11.79
CA GLU A 89 -17.31 0.89 -12.51
C GLU A 89 -17.96 -0.42 -12.94
N TYR A 90 -17.17 -1.37 -13.48
CA TYR A 90 -17.64 -2.71 -13.81
C TYR A 90 -18.23 -3.43 -12.60
N LYS A 91 -17.54 -3.41 -11.45
CA LYS A 91 -18.03 -4.06 -10.23
C LYS A 91 -19.36 -3.45 -9.74
N ILE A 92 -19.51 -2.13 -9.86
CA ILE A 92 -20.75 -1.43 -9.48
C ILE A 92 -21.89 -1.80 -10.44
N ASN A 93 -21.64 -1.77 -11.75
CA ASN A 93 -22.65 -2.08 -12.76
C ASN A 93 -23.10 -3.55 -12.69
N LEU A 94 -22.17 -4.48 -12.45
CA LEU A 94 -22.49 -5.90 -12.30
C LEU A 94 -23.41 -6.13 -11.10
N LYS A 95 -23.11 -5.50 -9.96
CA LYS A 95 -23.98 -5.55 -8.79
C LYS A 95 -25.38 -4.98 -9.07
N LYS A 96 -25.47 -3.87 -9.80
CA LYS A 96 -26.77 -3.28 -10.19
C LYS A 96 -27.58 -4.22 -11.08
N LEU A 97 -26.93 -4.91 -12.01
CA LEU A 97 -27.57 -5.90 -12.88
C LEU A 97 -28.07 -7.10 -12.07
N GLU A 98 -27.26 -7.60 -11.13
CA GLU A 98 -27.66 -8.67 -10.20
C GLU A 98 -28.85 -8.25 -9.32
N ASP A 99 -28.79 -7.07 -8.70
CA ASP A 99 -29.86 -6.53 -7.86
C ASP A 99 -31.17 -6.34 -8.66
N SER A 100 -31.07 -5.84 -9.90
CA SER A 100 -32.22 -5.68 -10.80
C SER A 100 -32.83 -7.02 -11.21
N LEU A 101 -32.00 -8.03 -11.48
CA LEU A 101 -32.45 -9.36 -11.86
C LEU A 101 -33.15 -10.05 -10.68
N LEU A 102 -32.59 -9.95 -9.47
CA LEU A 102 -33.23 -10.43 -8.24
C LEU A 102 -34.56 -9.74 -7.97
N ALA A 103 -34.63 -8.41 -8.15
CA ALA A 103 -35.87 -7.65 -8.00
C ALA A 103 -36.94 -8.14 -9.00
N CYS A 104 -36.58 -8.27 -10.28
CA CYS A 104 -37.49 -8.79 -11.31
C CYS A 104 -38.02 -10.19 -10.97
N LEU A 105 -37.15 -11.11 -10.53
CA LEU A 105 -37.56 -12.45 -10.12
C LEU A 105 -38.45 -12.45 -8.87
N ALA A 106 -38.17 -11.58 -7.91
CA ALA A 106 -38.96 -11.47 -6.67
C ALA A 106 -40.35 -10.86 -6.89
N THR A 107 -40.49 -9.95 -7.86
CA THR A 107 -41.77 -9.32 -8.23
C THR A 107 -42.61 -10.14 -9.21
N ALA A 108 -42.04 -11.20 -9.79
CA ALA A 108 -42.74 -12.02 -10.77
C ALA A 108 -43.76 -12.94 -10.08
N GLU A 109 -45.01 -12.48 -9.97
CA GLU A 109 -46.15 -13.31 -9.57
C GLU A 109 -46.87 -13.87 -10.82
N GLY A 110 -47.16 -15.18 -10.84
CA GLY A 110 -47.87 -15.86 -11.93
C GLY A 110 -46.99 -16.73 -12.85
N ASN A 111 -47.50 -17.06 -14.04
CA ASN A 111 -46.85 -18.01 -14.97
C ASN A 111 -45.71 -17.30 -15.72
N PHE A 112 -44.50 -17.38 -15.18
CA PHE A 112 -43.26 -16.73 -15.63
C PHE A 112 -42.95 -16.89 -17.13
N ILE A 113 -43.41 -17.97 -17.76
CA ILE A 113 -43.21 -18.23 -19.20
C ILE A 113 -44.02 -17.24 -20.08
N GLN A 114 -45.13 -16.70 -19.57
CA GLN A 114 -45.99 -15.77 -20.32
C GLN A 114 -45.57 -14.30 -20.19
N ASN A 115 -44.65 -13.99 -19.26
CA ASN A 115 -44.17 -12.63 -19.07
C ASN A 115 -43.02 -12.32 -20.04
N VAL A 116 -43.39 -11.92 -21.26
CA VAL A 116 -42.46 -11.56 -22.33
C VAL A 116 -41.50 -10.44 -21.90
N GLU A 117 -41.97 -9.48 -21.09
CA GLU A 117 -41.14 -8.37 -20.59
C GLU A 117 -40.04 -8.85 -19.63
N LEU A 118 -40.35 -9.84 -18.78
CA LEU A 118 -39.38 -10.49 -17.91
C LEU A 118 -38.31 -11.24 -18.71
N VAL A 119 -38.71 -12.00 -19.73
CA VAL A 119 -37.80 -12.76 -20.60
C VAL A 119 -36.85 -11.83 -21.36
N VAL A 120 -37.37 -10.75 -21.94
CA VAL A 120 -36.55 -9.76 -22.67
C VAL A 120 -35.57 -9.06 -21.72
N THR A 121 -36.01 -8.73 -20.49
CA THR A 121 -35.14 -8.09 -19.48
C THR A 121 -34.03 -9.03 -19.01
N LEU A 122 -34.35 -10.32 -18.81
CA LEU A 122 -33.36 -11.35 -18.48
C LEU A 122 -32.34 -11.52 -19.60
N GLU A 123 -32.80 -11.66 -20.84
CA GLU A 123 -31.92 -11.83 -22.01
C GLU A 123 -30.98 -10.62 -22.19
N ARG A 124 -31.51 -9.39 -22.06
CA ARG A 124 -30.69 -8.18 -22.10
C ARG A 124 -29.65 -8.14 -20.96
N THR A 125 -30.03 -8.56 -19.76
CA THR A 125 -29.15 -8.59 -18.59
C THR A 125 -28.02 -9.59 -18.77
N VAL A 126 -28.33 -10.79 -19.27
CA VAL A 126 -27.35 -11.83 -19.59
C VAL A 126 -26.38 -11.35 -20.68
N ASN A 127 -26.88 -10.78 -21.77
CA ASN A 127 -26.04 -10.26 -22.86
C ASN A 127 -25.11 -9.13 -22.37
N THR A 128 -25.64 -8.19 -21.59
CA THR A 128 -24.83 -7.10 -21.01
C THR A 128 -23.75 -7.65 -20.07
N ALA A 129 -24.08 -8.66 -19.25
CA ALA A 129 -23.11 -9.31 -18.36
C ALA A 129 -21.99 -10.03 -19.14
N LEU A 130 -22.33 -10.71 -20.24
CA LEU A 130 -21.35 -11.37 -21.12
C LEU A 130 -20.40 -10.36 -21.76
N GLU A 131 -20.92 -9.24 -22.29
CA GLU A 131 -20.09 -8.16 -22.84
C GLU A 131 -19.17 -7.54 -21.78
N MET A 132 -19.67 -7.34 -20.56
CA MET A 132 -18.88 -6.81 -19.45
C MET A 132 -17.76 -7.77 -19.02
N GLU A 133 -18.01 -9.09 -19.02
CA GLU A 133 -17.00 -10.08 -18.69
C GLU A 133 -15.89 -10.11 -19.76
N GLN A 134 -16.23 -9.96 -21.04
CA GLN A 134 -15.24 -9.82 -22.12
C GLN A 134 -14.34 -8.59 -21.92
N LYS A 135 -14.94 -7.41 -21.67
CA LYS A 135 -14.18 -6.17 -21.42
C LYS A 135 -13.31 -6.27 -20.16
N LYS A 136 -13.79 -6.95 -19.12
CA LYS A 136 -13.01 -7.23 -17.91
C LYS A 136 -11.79 -8.09 -18.22
N MET A 137 -11.93 -9.15 -19.03
CA MET A 137 -10.79 -9.99 -19.43
C MET A 137 -9.74 -9.18 -20.21
N GLU A 138 -10.16 -8.28 -21.11
CA GLU A 138 -9.25 -7.41 -21.85
C GLU A 138 -8.51 -6.44 -20.92
N ALA A 139 -9.24 -5.79 -20.00
CA ALA A 139 -8.66 -4.90 -19.00
C ALA A 139 -7.67 -5.64 -18.07
N GLU A 140 -7.93 -6.90 -17.71
CA GLU A 140 -7.00 -7.73 -16.94
C GLU A 140 -5.72 -8.06 -17.73
N LYS A 141 -5.83 -8.38 -19.02
CA LYS A 141 -4.65 -8.60 -19.88
C LYS A 141 -3.80 -7.33 -19.97
N PHE A 142 -4.44 -6.19 -20.18
CA PHE A 142 -3.75 -4.91 -20.25
C PHE A 142 -3.11 -4.52 -18.90
N SER A 143 -3.81 -4.73 -17.77
CA SER A 143 -3.25 -4.53 -16.43
C SER A 143 -1.99 -5.37 -16.20
N ARG A 144 -2.00 -6.65 -16.61
CA ARG A 144 -0.83 -7.52 -16.48
C ARG A 144 0.34 -7.02 -17.33
N GLN A 145 0.07 -6.44 -18.50
CA GLN A 145 1.10 -5.85 -19.35
C GLN A 145 1.70 -4.61 -18.68
N ILE A 146 0.87 -3.72 -18.12
CA ILE A 146 1.34 -2.57 -17.34
C ILE A 146 2.22 -3.04 -16.18
N ASP A 147 1.76 -4.03 -15.41
CA ASP A 147 2.54 -4.52 -14.27
C ASP A 147 3.87 -5.12 -14.73
N ARG A 148 3.92 -5.89 -15.82
CA ARG A 148 5.19 -6.37 -16.39
C ARG A 148 6.16 -5.25 -16.73
N THR A 149 5.69 -4.15 -17.33
CA THR A 149 6.56 -3.02 -17.65
C THR A 149 7.02 -2.29 -16.38
N ARG A 150 6.17 -2.21 -15.35
CA ARG A 150 6.53 -1.63 -14.05
C ARG A 150 7.61 -2.45 -13.34
N GLU A 151 7.50 -3.78 -13.41
CA GLU A 151 8.45 -4.71 -12.81
C GLU A 151 9.89 -4.56 -13.35
N LEU A 152 10.07 -3.99 -14.55
CA LEU A 152 11.41 -3.68 -15.09
C LEU A 152 12.18 -2.69 -14.20
N TYR A 153 11.49 -1.78 -13.50
CA TYR A 153 12.09 -0.81 -12.57
C TYR A 153 12.28 -1.36 -11.15
N ARG A 154 11.86 -2.61 -10.88
CA ARG A 154 11.99 -3.22 -9.55
C ARG A 154 13.42 -3.21 -9.02
N PRO A 155 14.48 -3.53 -9.79
CA PRO A 155 15.85 -3.52 -9.28
C PRO A 155 16.25 -2.18 -8.63
N THR A 156 15.85 -1.07 -9.23
CA THR A 156 16.07 0.28 -8.71
C THR A 156 15.34 0.50 -7.37
N ALA A 157 14.08 0.09 -7.28
CA ALA A 157 13.30 0.17 -6.04
C ALA A 157 13.87 -0.73 -4.94
N THR A 158 14.30 -1.95 -5.28
CA THR A 158 14.94 -2.89 -4.35
C THR A 158 16.23 -2.29 -3.82
N ARG A 159 17.07 -1.68 -4.66
CA ARG A 159 18.30 -0.99 -4.23
C ARG A 159 17.99 0.14 -3.24
N ALA A 160 17.05 1.01 -3.56
CA ALA A 160 16.64 2.11 -2.68
C ALA A 160 16.09 1.61 -1.33
N CYS A 161 15.29 0.53 -1.36
CA CYS A 161 14.77 -0.12 -0.17
C CYS A 161 15.90 -0.65 0.73
N ILE A 162 16.92 -1.32 0.17
CA ILE A 162 18.09 -1.79 0.93
C ILE A 162 18.75 -0.63 1.67
N ILE A 163 19.05 0.46 0.94
CA ILE A 163 19.74 1.63 1.50
C ILE A 163 18.94 2.21 2.66
N TYR A 164 17.62 2.36 2.51
CA TYR A 164 16.76 2.89 3.58
C TYR A 164 16.81 2.03 4.84
N PHE A 165 16.71 0.71 4.73
CA PHE A 165 16.72 -0.16 5.91
C PHE A 165 18.07 -0.19 6.60
N ILE A 166 19.18 -0.14 5.85
CA ILE A 166 20.53 0.01 6.43
C ILE A 166 20.63 1.35 7.17
N MET A 167 20.16 2.43 6.55
CA MET A 167 20.14 3.77 7.17
C MET A 167 19.33 3.77 8.48
N ASN A 168 18.16 3.11 8.50
CA ASN A 168 17.33 3.01 9.70
C ASN A 168 18.01 2.19 10.81
N ASP A 169 18.75 1.15 10.43
CA ASP A 169 19.49 0.29 11.35
C ASP A 169 20.72 0.98 11.98
N LEU A 170 21.20 2.10 11.45
CA LEU A 170 22.29 2.90 12.05
C LEU A 170 21.96 3.38 13.47
N SER A 171 20.67 3.54 13.80
CA SER A 171 20.21 3.88 15.16
C SER A 171 20.65 2.86 16.22
N LYS A 172 20.98 1.62 15.82
CA LYS A 172 21.52 0.57 16.69
C LYS A 172 22.99 0.80 17.06
N ILE A 173 23.73 1.53 16.22
CA ILE A 173 25.13 1.90 16.48
C ILE A 173 25.16 3.12 17.39
N HIS A 174 24.39 4.15 17.05
CA HIS A 174 24.36 5.39 17.82
C HIS A 174 22.95 5.99 17.85
N LEU A 175 22.47 6.37 19.05
CA LEU A 175 21.10 6.87 19.22
C LEU A 175 20.78 8.13 18.40
N MET A 176 21.79 8.95 18.06
CA MET A 176 21.62 10.15 17.23
C MET A 176 21.38 9.86 15.76
N TYR A 177 21.63 8.63 15.28
CA TYR A 177 21.42 8.24 13.88
C TYR A 177 19.94 7.94 13.61
N GLN A 178 19.13 8.99 13.68
CA GLN A 178 17.69 8.95 13.44
C GLN A 178 17.39 9.62 12.10
N PHE A 179 16.98 8.82 11.13
CA PHE A 179 16.61 9.30 9.80
C PHE A 179 15.13 9.05 9.55
N SER A 180 14.45 10.04 8.99
CA SER A 180 13.05 9.89 8.62
C SER A 180 12.91 9.39 7.18
N LEU A 181 11.90 8.54 6.94
CA LEU A 181 11.52 8.12 5.59
C LEU A 181 11.22 9.31 4.67
N LYS A 182 10.63 10.39 5.21
CA LYS A 182 10.35 11.61 4.44
C LYS A 182 11.63 12.26 3.91
N ALA A 183 12.68 12.35 4.73
CA ALA A 183 13.96 12.92 4.31
C ALA A 183 14.64 12.04 3.26
N PHE A 184 14.64 10.71 3.47
CA PHE A 184 15.14 9.76 2.48
C PHE A 184 14.42 9.87 1.13
N ARG A 185 13.08 9.91 1.14
CA ARG A 185 12.27 10.10 -0.10
C ARG A 185 12.62 11.38 -0.83
N SER A 186 12.91 12.48 -0.12
CA SER A 186 13.35 13.72 -0.77
C SER A 186 14.69 13.58 -1.48
N VAL A 187 15.63 12.82 -0.93
CA VAL A 187 16.95 12.57 -1.57
C VAL A 187 16.79 11.62 -2.75
N PHE A 188 15.97 10.58 -2.58
CA PHE A 188 15.63 9.61 -3.61
C PHE A 188 15.00 10.25 -4.85
N LEU A 189 13.96 11.07 -4.69
CA LEU A 189 13.32 11.74 -5.84
C LEU A 189 14.28 12.69 -6.57
N LYS A 190 15.07 13.47 -5.81
CA LYS A 190 16.13 14.31 -6.40
C LYS A 190 17.19 13.49 -7.14
N ALA A 191 17.49 12.29 -6.68
CA ALA A 191 18.45 11.42 -7.35
C ALA A 191 17.90 10.90 -8.68
N ILE A 192 16.60 10.58 -8.75
CA ILE A 192 15.91 10.19 -9.99
C ILE A 192 15.94 11.35 -11.00
N ASP A 193 15.60 12.55 -10.54
CA ASP A 193 15.59 13.76 -11.39
C ASP A 193 16.97 14.09 -11.98
N ASN A 194 18.03 13.86 -11.21
CA ASN A 194 19.41 14.14 -11.61
C ASN A 194 20.09 12.98 -12.35
N ALA A 195 19.48 11.80 -12.39
CA ALA A 195 20.08 10.63 -13.04
C ALA A 195 20.19 10.84 -14.55
N GLU A 196 21.29 10.39 -15.15
CA GLU A 196 21.54 10.54 -16.59
C GLU A 196 20.49 9.80 -17.41
N GLN A 197 19.84 10.53 -18.31
CA GLN A 197 18.80 10.01 -19.19
C GLN A 197 19.42 9.15 -20.30
N ASN A 198 18.78 8.03 -20.63
CA ASN A 198 19.19 7.16 -21.71
C ASN A 198 17.96 6.52 -22.38
N GLU A 199 18.02 6.30 -23.70
CA GLU A 199 16.94 5.66 -24.44
C GLU A 199 16.87 4.15 -24.17
N ASP A 200 18.02 3.51 -23.90
CA ASP A 200 18.06 2.12 -23.48
C ASP A 200 17.62 2.00 -22.02
N LEU A 201 16.54 1.26 -21.80
CA LEU A 201 15.96 1.06 -20.47
C LEU A 201 16.93 0.39 -19.50
N HIS A 202 17.76 -0.56 -19.96
CA HIS A 202 18.72 -1.23 -19.10
C HIS A 202 19.79 -0.25 -18.61
N ILE A 203 20.35 0.55 -19.52
CA ILE A 203 21.33 1.58 -19.18
C ILE A 203 20.68 2.65 -18.29
N ARG A 204 19.43 3.02 -18.55
CA ARG A 204 18.67 3.95 -17.70
C ARG A 204 18.48 3.42 -16.28
N ILE A 205 18.16 2.13 -16.13
CA ILE A 205 18.01 1.48 -14.81
C ILE A 205 19.34 1.51 -14.04
N ASP A 206 20.45 1.23 -14.71
CA ASP A 206 21.78 1.28 -14.10
C ASP A 206 22.15 2.71 -13.66
N ASN A 207 21.92 3.70 -14.52
CA ASN A 207 22.11 5.12 -14.19
C ASN A 207 21.27 5.56 -12.99
N LEU A 208 20.01 5.11 -12.91
CA LEU A 208 19.13 5.38 -11.77
C LEU A 208 19.67 4.74 -10.49
N ILE A 209 20.09 3.48 -10.55
CA ILE A 209 20.68 2.75 -9.42
C ILE A 209 21.92 3.48 -8.90
N ASP A 210 22.81 3.91 -9.78
CA ASP A 210 24.04 4.61 -9.42
C ASP A 210 23.75 5.99 -8.81
N ALA A 211 22.88 6.78 -9.44
CA ALA A 211 22.49 8.09 -8.95
C ALA A 211 21.83 8.01 -7.56
N ILE A 212 20.91 7.07 -7.35
CA ILE A 212 20.25 6.84 -6.06
C ILE A 212 21.25 6.38 -5.01
N THR A 213 22.13 5.44 -5.36
CA THR A 213 23.14 4.91 -4.44
C THR A 213 24.09 6.02 -3.99
N PHE A 214 24.65 6.78 -4.94
CA PHE A 214 25.59 7.85 -4.65
C PHE A 214 24.95 9.00 -3.85
N SER A 215 23.76 9.44 -4.24
CA SER A 215 23.05 10.54 -3.58
C SER A 215 22.65 10.17 -2.15
N SER A 216 22.13 8.96 -1.96
CA SER A 216 21.75 8.45 -0.63
C SER A 216 22.98 8.23 0.25
N TYR A 217 24.04 7.63 -0.30
CA TYR A 217 25.31 7.45 0.41
C TYR A 217 25.89 8.79 0.87
N SER A 218 26.00 9.76 -0.04
CA SER A 218 26.50 11.10 0.27
C SER A 218 25.66 11.81 1.33
N TYR A 219 24.34 11.65 1.28
CA TYR A 219 23.45 12.21 2.29
C TYR A 219 23.66 11.58 3.68
N ILE A 220 23.76 10.26 3.75
CA ILE A 220 23.91 9.53 5.02
C ILE A 220 25.29 9.80 5.64
N VAL A 221 26.36 9.69 4.85
CA VAL A 221 27.74 9.87 5.31
C VAL A 221 28.01 11.28 5.85
N ARG A 222 27.33 12.31 5.34
CA ARG A 222 27.38 13.67 5.90
C ARG A 222 26.86 13.76 7.34
N GLY A 223 25.96 12.87 7.74
CA GLY A 223 25.39 12.80 9.09
C GLY A 223 26.11 11.82 10.03
N LEU A 224 27.11 11.09 9.55
CA LEU A 224 27.84 10.08 10.33
C LEU A 224 29.15 10.63 10.91
N PHE A 225 29.52 10.11 12.08
CA PHE A 225 30.86 10.31 12.62
C PHE A 225 31.88 9.53 11.77
N GLU A 226 33.11 10.03 11.69
CA GLU A 226 34.15 9.47 10.83
C GLU A 226 34.39 7.97 11.09
N GLU A 227 34.41 7.57 12.36
CA GLU A 227 34.58 6.19 12.81
C GLU A 227 33.50 5.23 12.29
N HIS A 228 32.27 5.71 12.06
CA HIS A 228 31.14 4.88 11.63
C HIS A 228 30.95 4.85 10.11
N LYS A 229 31.66 5.70 9.35
CA LYS A 229 31.54 5.74 7.89
C LYS A 229 31.95 4.42 7.25
N LEU A 230 33.08 3.85 7.68
CA LEU A 230 33.56 2.58 7.14
C LEU A 230 32.56 1.43 7.40
N ILE A 231 31.97 1.38 8.59
CA ILE A 231 30.96 0.38 8.95
C ILE A 231 29.76 0.48 8.01
N PHE A 232 29.25 1.70 7.79
CA PHE A 232 28.14 1.93 6.87
C PHE A 232 28.48 1.52 5.43
N THR A 233 29.65 1.91 4.92
CA THR A 233 30.10 1.56 3.56
C THR A 233 30.21 0.05 3.36
N VAL A 234 30.82 -0.66 4.31
CA VAL A 234 30.95 -2.13 4.26
C VAL A 234 29.58 -2.80 4.35
N GLN A 235 28.71 -2.34 5.25
CA GLN A 235 27.36 -2.89 5.37
C GLN A 235 26.55 -2.69 4.09
N LEU A 236 26.66 -1.51 3.46
CA LEU A 236 26.02 -1.23 2.19
C LEU A 236 26.51 -2.18 1.09
N LEU A 237 27.83 -2.31 0.93
CA LEU A 237 28.43 -3.22 -0.06
C LEU A 237 27.94 -4.65 0.13
N LEU A 238 28.03 -5.20 1.35
CA LEU A 238 27.64 -6.59 1.62
C LEU A 238 26.16 -6.84 1.36
N GLN A 239 25.27 -5.92 1.77
CA GLN A 239 23.83 -6.08 1.56
C GLN A 239 23.43 -5.94 0.08
N VAL A 240 24.18 -5.13 -0.68
CA VAL A 240 24.03 -4.98 -2.12
C VAL A 240 24.38 -6.30 -2.83
N GLU A 241 25.50 -6.92 -2.47
CA GLU A 241 25.98 -8.19 -3.04
C GLU A 241 25.06 -9.38 -2.71
N ILE A 242 24.63 -9.50 -1.44
CA ILE A 242 23.76 -10.61 -0.98
C ILE A 242 22.43 -10.66 -1.76
N ARG A 243 21.93 -9.51 -2.21
CA ARG A 243 20.66 -9.41 -2.96
C ARG A 243 20.84 -9.35 -4.47
N ALA A 244 22.06 -9.24 -4.97
CA ALA A 244 22.38 -9.39 -6.38
C ALA A 244 22.55 -10.87 -6.78
N SER A 245 22.81 -11.74 -5.79
CA SER A 245 22.88 -13.21 -5.89
C SER A 245 21.49 -13.85 -5.83
#